data_AF-A0A1C4IUJ2-F1
#
_entry.id   AF-A0A1C4IUJ2-F1
#
_cell.length_a   1.000
_cell.length_b   1.000
_cell.length_c   1.000
_cell.angle_alpha   90.00
_cell.angle_beta   90.00
_cell.angle_gamma   90.00
#
_symmetry.space_group_name_H-M   'P 1'
#
loop_
_entity.id
_entity.type
_entity.pdbx_description
1 polymer ?
#
loop_
_entity_poly.entity_id
_entity_poly.type
_entity_poly.pdbx_seq_one_letter_code
_entity_poly.pdbx_strand_id
1 'polypeptide(L)'
;MTSPGPGWAAIESQLQHGVDQVEAAAFRFGQRARALIPSLPTHLPLPSSVDVHFGSREKPGDSSWIQILCESPEDVRQWAEHWGAPVAETPFSSSSLYVDVRSVVDGLTVHATATKFLPSGGQE
;
A
#
# COMPACT_ATOMS: atom_id res chain seq x y z
N MET A 1 7.83 40.94 -21.39
CA MET A 1 7.20 39.71 -20.88
C MET A 1 5.93 39.49 -21.70
N THR A 2 5.94 38.53 -22.62
CA THR A 2 4.77 38.19 -23.45
C THR A 2 3.80 37.40 -22.59
N SER A 3 2.56 37.90 -22.43
CA SER A 3 1.49 37.13 -21.81
C SER A 3 1.30 35.80 -22.52
N PRO A 4 1.06 34.69 -21.80
CA PRO A 4 0.81 33.41 -22.43
C PRO A 4 -0.40 33.50 -23.36
N GLY A 5 -0.32 32.86 -24.53
CA GLY A 5 -1.44 32.81 -25.48
C GLY A 5 -2.65 32.07 -24.89
N PRO A 6 -3.85 32.22 -25.48
CA PRO A 6 -5.11 31.66 -24.95
C PRO A 6 -5.09 30.14 -24.71
N GLY A 7 -4.23 29.39 -25.39
CA GLY A 7 -4.02 27.95 -25.12
C GLY A 7 -3.34 27.65 -23.78
N TRP A 8 -2.55 28.57 -23.23
CA TRP A 8 -1.87 28.38 -21.95
C TRP A 8 -2.80 28.50 -20.76
N ALA A 9 -3.76 29.43 -20.78
CA ALA A 9 -4.77 29.54 -19.73
C ALA A 9 -5.61 28.26 -19.61
N ALA A 10 -5.91 27.60 -20.74
CA ALA A 10 -6.61 26.32 -20.75
C ALA A 10 -5.73 25.19 -20.15
N ILE A 11 -4.45 25.16 -20.48
CA ILE A 11 -3.48 24.19 -19.91
C ILE A 11 -3.35 24.41 -18.39
N GLU A 12 -3.19 25.65 -17.94
CA GLU A 12 -3.07 26.00 -16.53
C GLU A 12 -4.32 25.59 -15.74
N SER A 13 -5.51 25.89 -16.26
CA SER A 13 -6.78 25.46 -15.67
C SER A 13 -6.89 23.93 -15.56
N GLN A 14 -6.49 23.20 -16.61
CA GLN A 14 -6.48 21.73 -16.59
C GLN A 14 -5.48 21.18 -15.57
N LEU A 15 -4.29 21.78 -15.46
CA LEU A 15 -3.28 21.39 -14.48
C LEU A 15 -3.76 21.64 -13.05
N GLN A 16 -4.35 22.81 -12.79
CA GLN A 16 -4.90 23.14 -11.47
C GLN A 16 -6.01 22.16 -11.08
N HIS A 17 -6.92 21.85 -12.01
CA HIS A 17 -7.96 20.85 -11.75
C HIS A 17 -7.38 19.47 -11.42
N GLY A 18 -6.30 19.07 -12.09
CA GLY A 18 -5.57 17.84 -11.79
C GLY A 18 -4.94 17.85 -10.39
N VAL A 19 -4.36 18.99 -9.98
CA VAL A 19 -3.81 19.17 -8.62
C VAL A 19 -4.92 19.04 -7.58
N ASP A 20 -6.04 19.74 -7.76
CA ASP A 20 -7.18 19.70 -6.82
C ASP A 20 -7.73 18.28 -6.64
N GLN A 21 -7.79 17.49 -7.73
CA GLN A 21 -8.20 16.09 -7.67
C GLN A 21 -7.24 15.23 -6.84
N VAL A 22 -5.92 15.39 -7.04
CA VAL A 22 -4.88 14.66 -6.30
C VAL A 22 -4.91 15.03 -4.82
N GLU A 23 -5.02 16.32 -4.49
CA GLU A 23 -5.13 16.79 -3.10
C GLU A 23 -6.36 16.21 -2.40
N ALA A 24 -7.52 16.25 -3.08
CA ALA A 24 -8.75 15.69 -2.54
C ALA A 24 -8.66 14.16 -2.35
N ALA A 25 -7.99 13.45 -3.26
CA ALA A 25 -7.75 12.01 -3.14
C ALA A 25 -6.82 11.69 -1.97
N ALA A 26 -5.70 12.41 -1.84
CA ALA A 26 -4.74 12.25 -0.74
C ALA A 26 -5.40 12.52 0.62
N PHE A 27 -6.22 13.59 0.71
CA PHE A 27 -6.95 13.90 1.93
C PHE A 27 -7.92 12.78 2.32
N ARG A 28 -8.75 12.30 1.38
CA ARG A 28 -9.69 11.20 1.65
C ARG A 28 -8.98 9.91 2.06
N PHE A 29 -7.87 9.59 1.40
CA PHE A 29 -7.06 8.43 1.75
C PHE A 29 -6.48 8.56 3.18
N GLY A 30 -5.89 9.71 3.51
CA GLY A 30 -5.36 9.97 4.85
C GLY A 30 -6.42 9.89 5.95
N GLN A 31 -7.64 10.40 5.72
CA GLN A 31 -8.75 10.29 6.68
C GLN A 31 -9.14 8.83 6.93
N ARG A 32 -9.23 8.01 5.88
CA ARG A 32 -9.54 6.59 6.03
C ARG A 32 -8.40 5.84 6.73
N ALA A 33 -7.15 6.13 6.39
CA ALA A 33 -5.99 5.49 7.03
C ALA A 33 -5.93 5.81 8.52
N ARG A 34 -6.19 7.06 8.90
CA ARG A 34 -6.29 7.50 10.29
C ARG A 34 -7.41 6.78 11.05
N ALA A 35 -8.53 6.48 10.39
CA ALA A 35 -9.63 5.74 11.01
C ALA A 35 -9.31 4.25 11.15
N LEU A 36 -8.63 3.66 10.16
CA LEU A 36 -8.34 2.23 10.11
C LEU A 36 -7.24 1.79 11.09
N ILE A 37 -6.13 2.53 11.17
CA ILE A 37 -4.96 2.08 11.97
C ILE A 37 -5.34 1.78 13.43
N PRO A 38 -6.13 2.63 14.13
CA PRO A 38 -6.58 2.33 15.50
C PRO A 38 -7.60 1.19 15.58
N SER A 39 -8.24 0.80 14.49
CA SER A 39 -9.25 -0.26 14.44
C SER A 39 -8.68 -1.60 13.96
N LEU A 40 -7.36 -1.71 13.77
CA LEU A 40 -6.73 -2.98 13.44
C LEU A 40 -6.97 -4.00 14.56
N PRO A 41 -7.21 -5.28 14.22
CA PRO A 41 -7.51 -6.33 15.19
C PRO A 41 -6.35 -6.53 16.18
N THR A 42 -6.64 -6.39 17.48
CA THR A 42 -5.63 -6.50 18.55
C THR A 42 -5.27 -7.94 18.92
N HIS A 43 -5.98 -8.93 18.37
CA HIS A 43 -5.70 -10.34 18.60
C HIS A 43 -4.70 -10.92 17.59
N LEU A 44 -4.35 -10.15 16.56
CA LEU A 44 -3.33 -10.52 15.59
C LEU A 44 -1.94 -10.08 16.06
N PRO A 45 -0.87 -10.67 15.49
CA PRO A 45 0.49 -10.25 15.78
C PRO A 45 0.69 -8.76 15.57
N LEU A 46 1.38 -8.13 16.52
CA LEU A 46 1.73 -6.72 16.46
C LEU A 46 2.64 -6.47 15.24
N PRO A 47 2.30 -5.48 14.39
CA PRO A 47 3.18 -5.10 13.29
C PRO A 47 4.51 -4.54 13.82
N SER A 48 5.61 -4.81 13.12
CA SER A 48 6.88 -4.14 13.35
C SER A 48 6.82 -2.67 12.94
N SER A 49 6.10 -2.37 11.86
CA SER A 49 5.71 -1.02 11.45
C SER A 49 4.48 -1.02 10.54
N VAL A 50 3.93 0.17 10.31
CA VAL A 50 2.84 0.39 9.36
C VAL A 50 3.22 1.55 8.45
N ASP A 51 3.28 1.28 7.15
CA ASP A 51 3.60 2.26 6.11
C ASP A 51 2.35 2.61 5.30
N VAL A 52 2.28 3.86 4.86
CA VAL A 52 1.15 4.40 4.10
C VAL A 52 1.66 4.82 2.73
N HIS A 53 1.16 4.16 1.70
CA HIS A 53 1.58 4.38 0.31
C HIS A 53 0.47 5.08 -0.44
N PHE A 54 0.81 6.21 -1.07
CA PHE A 54 -0.13 6.97 -1.90
C PHE A 54 0.41 7.12 -3.32
N GLY A 55 -0.39 6.68 -4.29
CA GLY A 55 -0.06 6.74 -5.70
C GLY A 55 -1.05 7.63 -6.45
N SER A 56 -0.50 8.67 -7.10
CA SER A 56 -1.26 9.68 -7.84
C SER A 56 -1.84 9.22 -9.18
N ARG A 57 -1.62 7.95 -9.58
CA ARG A 57 -2.14 7.39 -10.83
C ARG A 57 -3.26 6.41 -10.53
N GLU A 58 -4.47 6.71 -10.97
CA GLU A 58 -5.59 5.77 -10.99
C GLU A 58 -5.33 4.67 -12.02
N LYS A 59 -4.52 3.67 -11.67
CA LYS A 59 -4.77 2.33 -12.20
C LYS A 59 -5.88 1.73 -11.34
N PRO A 60 -6.92 1.11 -11.94
CA PRO A 60 -7.95 0.42 -11.19
C PRO A 60 -7.30 -0.58 -10.23
N GLY A 61 -7.48 -0.32 -8.93
CA GLY A 61 -7.27 -1.30 -7.89
C GLY A 61 -5.87 -1.43 -7.28
N ASP A 62 -4.98 -0.42 -7.22
CA ASP A 62 -3.76 -0.54 -6.36
C ASP A 62 -2.91 0.71 -6.13
N SER A 63 -3.32 1.92 -6.48
CA SER A 63 -2.36 3.04 -6.39
C SER A 63 -2.04 3.46 -4.97
N SER A 64 -2.96 3.26 -4.02
CA SER A 64 -2.77 3.66 -2.63
C SER A 64 -3.19 2.55 -1.68
N TRP A 65 -2.35 2.24 -0.70
CA TRP A 65 -2.56 1.14 0.23
C TRP A 65 -1.87 1.40 1.57
N ILE A 66 -2.29 0.65 2.57
CA ILE A 66 -1.60 0.56 3.86
C ILE A 66 -0.84 -0.75 3.88
N GLN A 67 0.43 -0.69 4.27
CA GLN A 67 1.28 -1.86 4.41
C GLN A 67 1.57 -2.08 5.89
N ILE A 68 1.18 -3.26 6.37
CA ILE A 68 1.48 -3.77 7.70
C ILE A 68 2.74 -4.64 7.57
N LEU A 69 3.86 -4.14 8.08
CA LEU A 69 5.10 -4.89 8.11
C LEU A 69 5.08 -5.83 9.32
N CYS A 70 5.14 -7.12 9.05
CA CYS A 70 5.13 -8.18 10.04
C CYS A 70 6.56 -8.62 10.36
N GLU A 71 6.79 -9.19 11.54
CA GLU A 71 8.12 -9.69 11.93
C GLU A 71 8.47 -11.00 11.20
N SER A 72 7.45 -11.82 10.89
CA SER A 72 7.66 -13.12 10.27
C SER A 72 6.61 -13.47 9.21
N PRO A 73 6.93 -14.41 8.29
CA PRO A 73 5.94 -14.98 7.37
C PRO A 73 4.75 -15.66 8.07
N GLU A 74 4.92 -16.13 9.30
CA GLU A 74 3.83 -16.77 10.05
C GLU A 74 2.80 -15.74 10.51
N ASP A 75 3.26 -14.55 10.90
CA ASP A 75 2.35 -13.45 11.23
C ASP A 75 1.51 -13.06 10.01
N VAL A 76 2.12 -13.01 8.82
CA VAL A 76 1.41 -12.77 7.56
C VAL A 76 0.31 -13.82 7.32
N ARG A 77 0.55 -15.09 7.66
CA ARG A 77 -0.47 -16.16 7.55
C ARG A 77 -1.63 -15.96 8.52
N GLN A 78 -1.38 -15.46 9.73
CA GLN A 78 -2.44 -15.14 10.68
C GLN A 78 -3.32 -13.98 10.17
N TRP A 79 -2.71 -12.96 9.56
CA TRP A 79 -3.45 -11.90 8.87
C TRP A 79 -4.26 -12.45 7.69
N ALA A 80 -3.69 -13.38 6.93
CA ALA A 80 -4.36 -14.01 5.81
C ALA A 80 -5.59 -14.83 6.25
N GLU A 81 -5.46 -15.60 7.32
CA GLU A 81 -6.56 -16.35 7.93
C GLU A 81 -7.67 -15.41 8.40
N HIS A 82 -7.32 -14.34 9.12
CA HIS A 82 -8.28 -13.34 9.58
C HIS A 82 -9.06 -12.70 8.43
N TRP A 83 -8.41 -12.41 7.31
CA TRP A 83 -9.06 -11.84 6.13
C TRP A 83 -9.71 -12.86 5.19
N GLY A 84 -9.49 -14.16 5.40
CA GLY A 84 -9.90 -15.21 4.45
C GLY A 84 -9.27 -15.01 3.06
N ALA A 85 -8.05 -14.49 3.01
CA ALA A 85 -7.36 -14.09 1.77
C ALA A 85 -6.15 -14.99 1.50
N PRO A 86 -5.79 -15.23 0.23
CA PRO A 86 -4.65 -16.07 -0.11
C PRO A 86 -3.31 -15.36 0.17
N VAL A 87 -2.33 -16.12 0.66
CA VAL A 87 -0.94 -15.66 0.79
C VAL A 87 -0.23 -15.81 -0.55
N ALA A 88 0.47 -14.77 -0.98
CA ALA A 88 1.39 -14.77 -2.10
C ALA A 88 2.84 -14.81 -1.60
N GLU A 89 3.66 -15.68 -2.18
CA GLU A 89 5.12 -15.65 -2.00
C GLU A 89 5.76 -15.25 -3.34
N THR A 90 6.49 -14.14 -3.37
CA THR A 90 7.17 -13.62 -4.57
C THR A 90 8.67 -13.57 -4.33
N PRO A 91 9.52 -14.04 -5.25
CA PRO A 91 10.97 -13.87 -5.10
C PRO A 91 11.35 -12.39 -5.00
N PHE A 92 12.07 -12.01 -3.93
CA PHE A 92 12.61 -10.66 -3.75
C PHE A 92 14.09 -10.59 -4.12
N SER A 93 14.84 -11.62 -3.75
CA SER A 93 16.24 -11.80 -4.14
C SER A 93 16.56 -13.29 -4.31
N SER A 94 17.80 -13.63 -4.69
CA SER A 94 18.27 -15.01 -4.75
C SER A 94 18.22 -15.75 -3.40
N SER A 95 18.10 -15.03 -2.28
CA SER A 95 18.13 -15.56 -0.93
C SER A 95 16.89 -15.17 -0.11
N SER A 96 15.86 -14.58 -0.72
CA SER A 96 14.67 -14.17 0.01
C SER A 96 13.39 -14.15 -0.83
N LEU A 97 12.28 -14.44 -0.16
CA LEU A 97 10.93 -14.32 -0.67
C LEU A 97 10.22 -13.19 0.08
N TYR A 98 9.47 -12.40 -0.65
CA TYR A 98 8.48 -11.48 -0.13
C TYR A 98 7.16 -12.22 0.06
N VAL A 99 6.67 -12.28 1.28
CA VAL A 99 5.41 -12.91 1.65
C VAL A 99 4.39 -11.81 1.86
N ASP A 100 3.27 -11.87 1.16
CA ASP A 100 2.24 -10.83 1.11
C ASP A 100 0.85 -11.45 1.22
N VAL A 101 -0.05 -10.76 1.91
CA VAL A 101 -1.48 -10.99 1.78
C VAL A 101 -2.18 -9.65 1.69
N ARG A 102 -3.19 -9.60 0.83
CA ARG A 102 -3.93 -8.40 0.51
C ARG A 102 -5.42 -8.55 0.85
N SER A 103 -6.00 -7.51 1.42
CA SER A 103 -7.43 -7.37 1.61
C SER A 103 -7.91 -5.95 1.34
N VAL A 104 -9.23 -5.77 1.31
CA VAL A 104 -9.87 -4.44 1.29
C VAL A 104 -10.64 -4.27 2.59
N VAL A 105 -10.20 -3.34 3.43
CA VAL A 105 -10.83 -3.03 4.72
C VAL A 105 -11.39 -1.62 4.65
N ASP A 106 -12.71 -1.47 4.83
CA ASP A 106 -13.43 -0.18 4.73
C ASP A 106 -13.10 0.62 3.45
N GLY A 107 -12.93 -0.09 2.33
CA GLY A 107 -12.61 0.51 1.03
C GLY A 107 -11.17 1.01 0.89
N LEU A 108 -10.26 0.60 1.78
CA LEU A 108 -8.81 0.75 1.63
C LEU A 108 -8.16 -0.60 1.34
N THR A 109 -7.25 -0.62 0.37
CA THR A 109 -6.36 -1.76 0.19
C THR A 109 -5.38 -1.82 1.36
N VAL A 110 -5.27 -2.99 1.98
CA VAL A 110 -4.33 -3.27 3.08
C VAL A 110 -3.52 -4.50 2.72
N HIS A 111 -2.22 -4.41 2.94
CA HIS A 111 -1.27 -5.50 2.77
C HIS A 111 -0.70 -5.87 4.14
N ALA A 112 -0.54 -7.15 4.43
CA ALA A 112 0.32 -7.64 5.51
C ALA A 112 1.49 -8.40 4.89
N THR A 113 2.72 -8.01 5.25
CA THR A 113 3.92 -8.40 4.49
C THR A 113 5.09 -8.74 5.39
N ALA A 114 5.91 -9.70 4.97
CA ALA A 114 7.17 -10.05 5.64
C ALA A 114 8.20 -10.59 4.63
N THR A 115 9.48 -10.51 4.99
CA THR A 115 10.55 -11.15 4.22
C THR A 115 10.91 -12.49 4.83
N LYS A 116 10.92 -13.54 3.99
CA LYS A 116 11.37 -14.90 4.33
C LYS A 116 12.75 -15.12 3.73
N PHE A 117 13.76 -15.36 4.56
CA PHE A 117 15.08 -15.74 4.06
C PHE A 117 15.10 -17.23 3.70
N LEU A 118 15.63 -17.52 2.51
CA LEU A 118 15.86 -18.88 2.07
C LEU A 118 17.14 -19.40 2.73
N PRO A 119 17.19 -20.68 3.13
CA PRO A 119 18.43 -21.26 3.60
C PRO A 119 19.48 -21.11 2.51
N SER A 120 20.61 -20.47 2.84
CA SER A 120 21.76 -20.42 1.94
C SER A 120 22.12 -21.86 1.61
N GLY A 121 22.02 -22.23 0.33
CA GLY A 121 22.30 -23.58 -0.12
C GLY A 121 23.62 -24.04 0.49
N GLY A 122 23.55 -25.06 1.34
CA GLY A 122 24.73 -25.71 1.87
C GLY A 122 25.51 -26.21 0.66
N GLN A 123 26.60 -25.53 0.34
CA GLN A 123 27.71 -26.20 -0.33
C GLN A 123 28.31 -27.12 0.75
N GLU A 124 27.77 -28.33 0.82
CA GLU A 124 28.54 -29.49 1.27
C GLU A 124 29.64 -29.80 0.26
#